data_AF-A0A1H6C086-F1
#
_entry.id   AF-A0A1H6C086-F1
#
_cell.length_a   1.000
_cell.length_b   1.000
_cell.length_c   1.000
_cell.angle_alpha   90.00
_cell.angle_beta   90.00
_cell.angle_gamma   90.00
#
_symmetry.space_group_name_H-M   'P 1'
#
loop_
_entity.id
_entity.type
_entity.pdbx_description
1 polymer ?
#
loop_
_entity_poly.entity_id
_entity_poly.type
_entity_poly.pdbx_seq_one_letter_code
_entity_poly.pdbx_strand_id
1 'polypeptide(L)'
;MQRRDFLAAASIGIAATAGCASITGTDNGSDGESGSGDGSEEVERIELEDDAPEAAGAQTLRVPVAESIAGQTLSAVAATYPRERFVVDSASHDAITVGVDQDGDETLDEEFGSDAISGANNNAYSFTVTMDTAYELREGDVVILDYPTISNPQEAGEYDATVVLNDQQETTVSVAIE
;
A
#
# COMPACT_ATOMS: atom_id res chain seq x y z
N MET A 1 61.39 -31.67 -0.93
CA MET A 1 61.07 -32.74 -1.89
C MET A 1 60.09 -32.18 -2.91
N GLN A 2 60.35 -32.43 -4.21
CA GLN A 2 59.56 -32.20 -5.44
C GLN A 2 58.62 -30.96 -5.51
N ARG A 3 58.89 -29.89 -6.28
CA ARG A 3 58.85 -29.75 -7.77
C ARG A 3 57.67 -30.46 -8.46
N ARG A 4 56.80 -29.68 -9.12
CA ARG A 4 56.29 -29.81 -10.52
C ARG A 4 54.90 -29.17 -10.64
N ASP A 5 54.69 -28.10 -11.40
CA ASP A 5 54.72 -27.97 -12.88
C ASP A 5 53.40 -28.40 -13.56
N PHE A 6 52.81 -27.42 -14.25
CA PHE A 6 52.32 -27.47 -15.63
C PHE A 6 50.93 -28.05 -16.02
N LEU A 7 50.26 -27.24 -16.86
CA LEU A 7 49.60 -27.55 -18.14
C LEU A 7 48.09 -27.88 -18.21
N ALA A 8 47.36 -26.91 -18.76
CA ALA A 8 46.41 -26.91 -19.90
C ALA A 8 45.74 -28.22 -20.39
N ALA A 9 44.43 -28.12 -20.64
CA ALA A 9 43.68 -28.65 -21.81
C ALA A 9 42.26 -28.05 -21.73
N ALA A 10 41.70 -27.26 -22.67
CA ALA A 10 41.48 -27.38 -24.11
C ALA A 10 40.43 -28.44 -24.51
N SER A 11 39.30 -27.94 -25.06
CA SER A 11 38.54 -28.45 -26.24
C SER A 11 37.16 -29.13 -26.04
N ILE A 12 36.10 -28.36 -26.39
CA ILE A 12 35.04 -28.58 -27.42
C ILE A 12 34.31 -29.94 -27.54
N GLY A 13 32.96 -29.87 -27.59
CA GLY A 13 32.07 -30.88 -28.21
C GLY A 13 30.55 -30.66 -27.95
N ILE A 14 29.87 -29.77 -28.69
CA ILE A 14 28.84 -30.04 -29.74
C ILE A 14 27.49 -30.64 -29.26
N ALA A 15 26.39 -29.90 -29.48
CA ALA A 15 25.18 -30.42 -30.13
C ALA A 15 24.28 -29.28 -30.63
N ALA A 16 24.31 -29.04 -31.94
CA ALA A 16 23.31 -28.26 -32.65
C ALA A 16 22.01 -29.06 -32.74
N THR A 17 20.87 -28.43 -32.45
CA THR A 17 19.60 -28.78 -33.10
C THR A 17 19.06 -27.54 -33.79
N ALA A 18 18.96 -27.66 -35.11
CA ALA A 18 18.40 -26.67 -35.99
C ALA A 18 16.87 -26.60 -35.80
N GLY A 19 16.34 -25.39 -35.68
CA GLY A 19 14.94 -25.06 -35.85
C GLY A 19 14.85 -23.75 -36.65
N CYS A 20 14.04 -23.75 -37.71
CA CYS A 20 14.14 -22.89 -38.88
C CYS A 20 13.97 -21.37 -38.66
N ALA A 21 14.62 -20.64 -39.56
CA ALA A 21 14.65 -19.20 -39.73
C ALA A 21 13.32 -18.56 -40.20
N SER A 22 13.19 -17.25 -39.95
CA SER A 22 12.69 -16.14 -40.81
C SER A 22 12.29 -14.98 -39.87
N ILE A 23 12.52 -13.67 -40.06
CA ILE A 23 13.27 -12.78 -40.95
C ILE A 23 12.91 -11.35 -40.46
N THR A 24 13.77 -10.35 -40.71
CA THR A 24 13.70 -8.90 -40.35
C THR A 24 14.05 -8.63 -38.88
N GLY A 25 15.04 -7.82 -38.49
CA GLY A 25 15.84 -6.80 -39.16
C GLY A 25 16.02 -5.67 -38.11
N THR A 26 17.26 -5.22 -37.90
CA THR A 26 17.70 -4.14 -37.00
C THR A 26 18.17 -4.55 -35.60
N ASP A 27 19.45 -4.87 -35.57
CA ASP A 27 20.43 -4.55 -34.52
C ASP A 27 20.14 -3.21 -33.81
N ASN A 28 19.99 -3.22 -32.48
CA ASN A 28 20.65 -2.28 -31.56
C ASN A 28 20.42 -2.65 -30.08
N GLY A 29 21.37 -3.37 -29.48
CA GLY A 29 21.85 -3.10 -28.13
C GLY A 29 20.99 -3.51 -26.91
N SER A 30 21.70 -4.09 -25.95
CA SER A 30 21.38 -4.20 -24.52
C SER A 30 20.46 -5.33 -24.11
N ASP A 31 21.11 -6.45 -23.78
CA ASP A 31 20.89 -7.17 -22.54
C ASP A 31 20.39 -6.24 -21.42
N GLY A 32 19.13 -6.43 -21.09
CA GLY A 32 18.47 -5.83 -19.95
C GLY A 32 17.32 -6.75 -19.62
N GLU A 33 17.61 -7.77 -18.81
CA GLU A 33 16.62 -8.45 -17.99
C GLU A 33 15.82 -7.38 -17.24
N SER A 34 14.71 -6.91 -17.82
CA SER A 34 13.63 -6.33 -17.03
C SER A 34 12.82 -7.50 -16.52
N GLY A 35 13.39 -8.16 -15.49
CA GLY A 35 12.50 -8.67 -14.47
C GLY A 35 11.74 -7.46 -13.94
N SER A 36 10.46 -7.36 -14.31
CA SER A 36 9.51 -6.57 -13.55
C SER A 36 9.41 -7.22 -12.17
N GLY A 37 10.40 -6.91 -11.33
CA GLY A 37 10.27 -6.98 -9.89
C GLY A 37 9.41 -5.80 -9.48
N ASP A 38 8.10 -5.95 -9.70
CA ASP A 38 7.09 -5.20 -8.99
C ASP A 38 7.09 -5.79 -7.57
N GLY A 39 7.93 -5.22 -6.71
CA GLY A 39 8.34 -5.87 -5.46
C GLY A 39 8.73 -4.88 -4.38
N SER A 40 8.23 -3.66 -4.48
CA SER A 40 8.39 -2.60 -3.49
C SER A 40 7.32 -1.58 -3.78
N GLU A 41 6.17 -1.57 -3.08
CA GLU A 41 5.22 -0.42 -2.95
C GLU A 41 3.81 -0.75 -2.36
N GLU A 42 3.48 -1.97 -1.90
CA GLU A 42 2.10 -2.36 -1.50
C GLU A 42 1.69 -2.11 -0.02
N VAL A 43 2.41 -1.28 0.75
CA VAL A 43 2.07 -1.11 2.18
C VAL A 43 1.00 -0.03 2.39
N GLU A 44 0.97 0.99 1.53
CA GLU A 44 0.03 2.11 1.55
C GLU A 44 -1.13 1.83 0.61
N ARG A 45 -2.30 1.44 1.15
CA ARG A 45 -3.46 1.08 0.32
C ARG A 45 -4.78 1.47 0.97
N ILE A 46 -5.78 1.73 0.12
CA ILE A 46 -7.18 1.85 0.50
C ILE A 46 -7.91 0.70 -0.18
N GLU A 47 -8.45 -0.21 0.61
CA GLU A 47 -9.27 -1.33 0.14
C GLU A 47 -10.74 -0.95 0.21
N LEU A 48 -11.47 -1.23 -0.86
CA LEU A 48 -12.91 -0.97 -0.96
C LEU A 48 -13.67 -2.25 -0.68
N GLU A 49 -14.79 -2.15 0.03
CA GLU A 49 -15.75 -3.27 0.12
C GLU A 49 -16.37 -3.59 -1.25
N ASP A 50 -16.66 -2.55 -2.03
CA ASP A 50 -17.21 -2.62 -3.38
C ASP A 50 -16.55 -1.50 -4.21
N ASP A 51 -15.82 -1.88 -5.26
CA ASP A 51 -15.11 -0.98 -6.16
C ASP A 51 -15.99 -0.47 -7.32
N ALA A 52 -17.27 -0.86 -7.38
CA ALA A 52 -18.15 -0.42 -8.45
C ALA A 52 -18.47 1.09 -8.38
N PRO A 53 -18.71 1.75 -9.53
CA PRO A 53 -19.19 3.12 -9.56
C PRO A 53 -20.50 3.30 -8.79
N GLU A 54 -20.61 4.40 -8.05
CA GLU A 54 -21.75 4.72 -7.18
C GLU A 54 -22.02 3.69 -6.05
N ALA A 55 -21.16 2.68 -5.87
CA ALA A 55 -21.24 1.80 -4.71
C ALA A 55 -20.93 2.58 -3.44
N ALA A 56 -21.55 2.15 -2.34
CA ALA A 56 -21.31 2.71 -1.03
C ALA A 56 -21.04 1.56 -0.06
N GLY A 57 -19.97 1.70 0.73
CA GLY A 57 -19.55 0.65 1.64
C GLY A 57 -18.40 1.07 2.54
N ALA A 58 -17.87 0.09 3.24
CA ALA A 58 -16.68 0.26 4.06
C ALA A 58 -15.42 0.45 3.19
N GLN A 59 -14.48 1.23 3.70
CA GLN A 59 -13.14 1.34 3.15
C GLN A 59 -12.10 1.15 4.26
N THR A 60 -11.10 0.31 3.97
CA THR A 60 -9.99 0.02 4.88
C THR A 60 -8.75 0.76 4.41
N LEU A 61 -8.24 1.66 5.24
CA LEU A 61 -7.01 2.38 5.02
C LEU A 61 -5.87 1.64 5.71
N ARG A 62 -4.74 1.48 5.02
CA ARG A 62 -3.52 0.88 5.55
C ARG A 62 -2.37 1.83 5.31
N VAL A 63 -1.71 2.24 6.39
CA VAL A 63 -0.62 3.23 6.34
C VAL A 63 0.55 2.77 7.22
N PRO A 64 1.73 2.51 6.65
CA PRO A 64 2.94 2.25 7.42
C PRO A 64 3.38 3.49 8.18
N VAL A 65 3.88 3.30 9.39
CA VAL A 65 4.46 4.34 10.22
C VAL A 65 5.86 4.64 9.73
N ALA A 66 6.08 5.89 9.32
CA ALA A 66 7.39 6.40 8.95
C ALA A 66 8.26 6.70 10.18
N GLU A 67 9.59 6.68 10.00
CA GLU A 67 10.57 7.04 11.04
C GLU A 67 10.33 8.42 11.66
N SER A 68 9.71 9.34 10.92
CA SER A 68 9.44 10.72 11.34
C SER A 68 8.41 10.84 12.46
N ILE A 69 7.52 9.85 12.57
CA ILE A 69 6.48 9.79 13.60
C ILE A 69 6.64 8.61 14.57
N ALA A 70 7.66 7.78 14.36
CA ALA A 70 8.02 6.72 15.30
C ALA A 70 8.37 7.30 16.69
N GLY A 71 7.92 6.62 17.74
CA GLY A 71 8.02 7.08 19.13
C GLY A 71 6.93 8.08 19.54
N GLN A 72 6.00 8.43 18.65
CA GLN A 72 4.84 9.25 18.99
C GLN A 72 3.62 8.39 19.31
N THR A 73 2.71 8.93 20.11
CA THR A 73 1.45 8.24 20.41
C THR A 73 0.49 8.31 19.22
N LEU A 74 -0.21 7.21 18.92
CA LEU A 74 -1.26 7.20 17.91
C LEU A 74 -2.40 8.12 18.35
N SER A 75 -2.54 9.23 17.63
CA SER A 75 -3.41 10.35 18.01
C SER A 75 -4.45 10.71 16.94
N ALA A 76 -4.14 10.51 15.65
CA ALA A 76 -5.09 10.81 14.59
C ALA A 76 -4.81 10.02 13.31
N VAL A 77 -5.89 9.63 12.62
CA VAL A 77 -5.86 9.08 11.27
C VAL A 77 -6.91 9.81 10.44
N ALA A 78 -6.54 10.29 9.26
CA ALA A 78 -7.44 11.05 8.40
C ALA A 78 -7.25 10.65 6.93
N ALA A 79 -8.31 10.78 6.14
CA ALA A 79 -8.20 10.70 4.69
C ALA A 79 -9.03 11.76 4.00
N THR A 80 -8.52 12.22 2.85
CA THR A 80 -9.09 13.25 2.00
C THR A 80 -9.16 12.74 0.57
N TYR A 81 -10.36 12.68 0.03
CA TYR A 81 -10.63 12.22 -1.33
C TYR A 81 -10.77 13.41 -2.30
N PRO A 82 -10.67 13.17 -3.61
CA PRO A 82 -10.97 14.19 -4.60
C PRO A 82 -12.37 14.75 -4.43
N ARG A 83 -12.47 16.08 -4.41
CA ARG A 83 -13.74 16.79 -4.28
C ARG A 83 -14.69 16.40 -5.41
N GLU A 84 -15.98 16.33 -5.08
CA GLU A 84 -17.06 16.06 -6.05
C GLU A 84 -16.95 14.69 -6.74
N ARG A 85 -16.07 13.79 -6.25
CA ARG A 85 -15.93 12.41 -6.71
C ARG A 85 -16.46 11.44 -5.68
N PHE A 86 -15.90 11.47 -4.46
CA PHE A 86 -16.34 10.64 -3.35
C PHE A 86 -17.28 11.41 -2.43
N VAL A 87 -18.15 10.68 -1.75
CA VAL A 87 -18.99 11.21 -0.66
C VAL A 87 -18.63 10.47 0.62
N VAL A 88 -18.16 11.22 1.62
CA VAL A 88 -17.83 10.70 2.94
C VAL A 88 -18.98 11.02 3.90
N ASP A 89 -19.74 10.01 4.28
CA ASP A 89 -20.83 10.13 5.24
C ASP A 89 -20.31 10.06 6.69
N SER A 90 -21.09 10.57 7.63
CA SER A 90 -20.72 10.53 9.05
C SER A 90 -20.81 9.11 9.59
N ALA A 91 -19.73 8.63 10.21
CA ALA A 91 -19.70 7.36 10.92
C ALA A 91 -19.82 7.55 12.44
N SER A 92 -20.48 6.60 13.11
CA SER A 92 -20.49 6.53 14.58
C SER A 92 -19.20 5.89 15.09
N HIS A 93 -18.75 6.24 16.29
CA HIS A 93 -17.52 5.68 16.87
C HIS A 93 -17.54 4.16 16.93
N ASP A 94 -18.69 3.56 17.24
CA ASP A 94 -18.85 2.10 17.33
C ASP A 94 -18.81 1.38 15.97
N ALA A 95 -18.82 2.13 14.87
CA ALA A 95 -18.76 1.60 13.51
C ALA A 95 -17.38 1.83 12.86
N ILE A 96 -16.46 2.52 13.55
CA ILE A 96 -15.09 2.75 13.09
C ILE A 96 -14.19 1.79 13.88
N THR A 97 -13.35 1.05 13.17
CA THR A 97 -12.32 0.23 13.80
C THR A 97 -10.95 0.81 13.44
N VAL A 98 -10.09 0.98 14.43
CA VAL A 98 -8.69 1.34 14.20
C VAL A 98 -7.81 0.30 14.84
N GLY A 99 -6.71 -0.06 14.20
CA GLY A 99 -5.75 -1.00 14.77
C GLY A 99 -4.37 -0.83 14.19
N VAL A 100 -3.44 -1.65 14.68
CA VAL A 100 -2.04 -1.69 14.26
C VAL A 100 -1.63 -3.13 14.02
N ASP A 101 -1.01 -3.34 12.88
CA ASP A 101 -0.25 -4.54 12.49
C ASP A 101 1.25 -4.24 12.73
N GLN A 102 1.90 -4.99 13.61
CA GLN A 102 3.30 -4.77 14.03
C GLN A 102 4.29 -5.65 13.27
N ASP A 103 3.83 -6.77 12.71
CA ASP A 103 4.71 -7.76 12.06
C ASP A 103 4.54 -7.83 10.53
N GLY A 104 3.57 -7.08 9.99
CA GLY A 104 3.29 -6.95 8.57
C GLY A 104 2.57 -8.15 7.98
N ASP A 105 1.90 -8.97 8.80
CA ASP A 105 1.16 -10.16 8.36
C ASP A 105 -0.30 -9.88 7.95
N GLU A 106 -0.68 -8.59 7.89
CA GLU A 106 -2.02 -8.10 7.58
C GLU A 106 -3.08 -8.40 8.65
N THR A 107 -2.65 -8.85 9.84
CA THR A 107 -3.52 -9.04 11.00
C THR A 107 -3.30 -7.95 12.05
N LEU A 108 -4.36 -7.63 12.78
CA LEU A 108 -4.27 -6.65 13.85
C LEU A 108 -3.64 -7.30 15.09
N ASP A 109 -2.45 -6.84 15.46
CA ASP A 109 -1.84 -7.13 16.75
C ASP A 109 -2.51 -6.35 17.87
N GLU A 110 -2.88 -5.09 17.58
CA GLU A 110 -3.60 -4.22 18.51
C GLU A 110 -4.83 -3.61 17.84
N GLU A 111 -5.99 -3.77 18.47
CA GLU A 111 -7.27 -3.25 18.00
C GLU A 111 -7.83 -2.25 19.00
N PHE A 112 -8.29 -1.11 18.50
CA PHE A 112 -8.87 -0.01 19.25
C PHE A 112 -10.36 0.14 18.87
N GLY A 113 -11.22 -0.16 19.84
CA GLY A 113 -12.66 0.05 19.72
C GLY A 113 -13.08 1.51 19.99
N SER A 114 -14.39 1.74 20.08
CA SER A 114 -14.97 3.08 20.24
C SER A 114 -14.50 3.84 21.48
N ASP A 115 -14.14 3.16 22.57
CA ASP A 115 -13.61 3.79 23.79
C ASP A 115 -12.27 4.51 23.57
N ALA A 116 -11.50 4.11 22.56
CA ALA A 116 -10.22 4.73 22.21
C ALA A 116 -10.39 5.90 21.21
N ILE A 117 -11.58 6.08 20.64
CA ILE A 117 -11.88 7.15 19.68
C ILE A 117 -12.40 8.35 20.46
N SER A 118 -11.60 9.42 20.54
CA SER A 118 -12.02 10.67 21.19
C SER A 118 -12.85 11.56 20.29
N GLY A 119 -12.76 11.38 18.96
CA GLY A 119 -13.55 12.13 17.99
C GLY A 119 -13.54 11.50 16.60
N ALA A 120 -14.65 11.67 15.88
CA ALA A 120 -14.74 11.34 14.46
C ALA A 120 -15.42 12.53 13.79
N ASN A 121 -14.67 13.25 12.96
CA ASN A 121 -15.15 14.41 12.24
C ASN A 121 -15.08 14.11 10.75
N ASN A 122 -16.14 14.41 10.02
CA ASN A 122 -16.14 14.30 8.58
C ASN A 122 -16.69 15.56 7.93
N ASN A 123 -16.37 15.72 6.65
CA ASN A 123 -17.07 16.59 5.73
C ASN A 123 -17.39 15.80 4.46
N ALA A 124 -17.87 16.48 3.41
CA ALA A 124 -18.33 15.82 2.19
C ALA A 124 -17.27 14.94 1.48
N TYR A 125 -15.97 15.17 1.69
CA TYR A 125 -14.90 14.48 0.96
C TYR A 125 -13.72 14.07 1.84
N SER A 126 -13.79 14.25 3.16
CA SER A 126 -12.71 13.86 4.06
C SER A 126 -13.24 13.49 5.44
N PHE A 127 -12.46 12.69 6.16
CA PHE A 127 -12.69 12.39 7.57
C PHE A 127 -11.40 12.46 8.37
N THR A 128 -11.55 12.66 9.68
CA THR A 128 -10.49 12.65 10.68
C THR A 128 -11.01 11.92 11.91
N VAL A 129 -10.33 10.83 12.27
CA VAL A 129 -10.56 10.07 13.50
C VAL A 129 -9.44 10.44 14.46
N THR A 130 -9.82 11.04 15.59
CA THR A 130 -8.93 11.39 16.68
C THR A 130 -9.00 10.31 17.75
N MET A 131 -7.85 9.92 18.27
CA MET A 131 -7.67 8.81 19.18
C MET A 131 -7.14 9.28 20.53
N ASP A 132 -7.54 8.62 21.60
CA ASP A 132 -7.03 8.77 22.96
C ASP A 132 -6.44 7.43 23.39
N THR A 133 -5.33 7.04 22.76
CA THR A 133 -4.59 5.83 23.10
C THR A 133 -3.30 6.18 23.84
N ALA A 134 -2.72 5.16 24.47
CA ALA A 134 -1.34 5.22 24.97
C ALA A 134 -0.36 4.48 24.06
N TYR A 135 -0.80 4.06 22.86
CA TYR A 135 0.02 3.26 21.95
C TYR A 135 1.11 4.12 21.33
N GLU A 136 2.36 3.71 21.47
CA GLU A 136 3.52 4.38 20.87
C GLU A 136 3.84 3.71 19.53
N LEU A 137 3.72 4.48 18.45
CA LEU A 137 3.97 4.03 17.08
C LEU A 137 5.43 3.65 16.89
N ARG A 138 5.69 2.52 16.22
CA ARG A 138 7.04 2.09 15.85
C ARG A 138 7.21 2.14 14.35
N GLU A 139 8.42 2.47 13.91
CA GLU A 139 8.76 2.39 12.48
C GLU A 139 8.49 0.97 11.97
N GLY A 140 7.75 0.87 10.87
CA GLY A 140 7.36 -0.41 10.27
C GLY A 140 6.01 -0.96 10.73
N ASP A 141 5.41 -0.40 11.79
CA ASP A 141 4.01 -0.68 12.13
C ASP A 141 3.10 -0.24 10.97
N VAL A 142 1.98 -0.93 10.73
CA VAL A 142 0.95 -0.53 9.76
C VAL A 142 -0.32 -0.20 10.53
N VAL A 143 -0.73 1.07 10.47
CA VAL A 143 -2.00 1.52 11.03
C VAL A 143 -3.11 1.18 10.05
N ILE A 144 -4.12 0.47 10.54
CA ILE A 144 -5.29 0.05 9.77
C ILE A 144 -6.52 0.78 10.32
N LEU A 145 -7.31 1.40 9.44
CA LEU A 145 -8.56 2.05 9.80
C LEU A 145 -9.68 1.61 8.87
N ASP A 146 -10.76 1.08 9.44
CA ASP A 146 -12.00 0.75 8.71
C ASP A 146 -13.02 1.87 8.88
N TYR A 147 -13.40 2.51 7.77
CA TYR A 147 -14.41 3.57 7.74
C TYR A 147 -15.66 3.09 6.98
N PRO A 148 -16.85 3.05 7.61
CA PRO A 148 -17.97 2.23 7.14
C PRO A 148 -18.82 2.86 6.02
N THR A 149 -18.69 4.17 5.77
CA THR A 149 -19.67 4.91 4.94
C THR A 149 -18.99 5.85 3.96
N ILE A 150 -18.46 5.31 2.87
CA ILE A 150 -17.92 6.09 1.75
C ILE A 150 -18.61 5.66 0.45
N SER A 151 -19.08 6.64 -0.34
CA SER A 151 -19.63 6.40 -1.68
C SER A 151 -18.61 6.70 -2.76
N ASN A 152 -18.49 5.79 -3.70
CA ASN A 152 -17.60 5.85 -4.85
C ASN A 152 -18.11 6.85 -5.91
N PRO A 153 -17.20 7.37 -6.76
CA PRO A 153 -17.57 8.22 -7.89
C PRO A 153 -18.42 7.48 -8.93
N GLN A 154 -19.10 8.28 -9.76
CA GLN A 154 -19.92 7.79 -10.88
C GLN A 154 -19.10 7.24 -12.06
N GLU A 155 -17.86 7.69 -12.18
CA GLU A 155 -16.97 7.32 -13.27
C GLU A 155 -15.92 6.35 -12.74
N ALA A 156 -15.79 5.19 -13.39
CA ALA A 156 -14.67 4.29 -13.20
C ALA A 156 -13.34 5.00 -13.52
N GLY A 157 -12.28 4.63 -12.82
CA GLY A 157 -10.96 5.23 -12.96
C GLY A 157 -10.16 5.20 -11.67
N GLU A 158 -8.97 5.79 -11.74
CA GLU A 158 -8.06 5.92 -10.60
C GLU A 158 -8.17 7.31 -9.99
N TYR A 159 -8.22 7.35 -8.66
CA TYR A 159 -8.41 8.56 -7.88
C TYR A 159 -7.41 8.64 -6.74
N ASP A 160 -6.68 9.75 -6.67
CA ASP A 160 -5.70 9.97 -5.60
C ASP A 160 -6.39 10.43 -4.32
N ALA A 161 -6.30 9.64 -3.25
CA ALA A 161 -6.71 9.99 -1.91
C ALA A 161 -5.48 10.30 -1.05
N THR A 162 -5.54 11.37 -0.25
CA THR A 162 -4.48 11.73 0.69
C THR A 162 -4.82 11.17 2.05
N VAL A 163 -3.94 10.33 2.61
CA VAL A 163 -4.05 9.80 3.97
C VAL A 163 -3.04 10.50 4.88
N VAL A 164 -3.47 10.87 6.07
CA VAL A 164 -2.66 11.59 7.05
C VAL A 164 -2.67 10.83 8.38
N LEU A 165 -1.48 10.54 8.89
CA LEU A 165 -1.25 9.91 10.18
C LEU A 165 -0.60 10.91 11.14
N ASN A 166 -1.17 11.02 12.35
CA ASN A 166 -0.78 11.97 13.40
C ASN A 166 -0.67 13.43 12.95
N ASP A 167 -1.45 13.85 11.95
CA ASP A 167 -1.40 15.20 11.36
C ASP A 167 0.00 15.62 10.85
N GLN A 168 0.90 14.66 10.63
CA GLN A 168 2.31 14.89 10.34
C GLN A 168 2.83 14.08 9.16
N GLN A 169 2.51 12.79 9.11
CA GLN A 169 2.85 11.95 7.97
C GLN A 169 1.70 12.02 6.97
N GLU A 170 1.99 12.50 5.76
CA GLU A 170 1.03 12.57 4.66
C GLU A 170 1.49 11.62 3.55
N THR A 171 0.57 10.83 3.04
CA THR A 171 0.79 9.95 1.89
C THR A 171 -0.36 10.05 0.89
N THR A 172 -0.08 9.76 -0.37
CA THR A 172 -1.08 9.74 -1.45
C THR A 172 -1.24 8.31 -1.94
N VAL A 173 -2.48 7.83 -1.94
CA VAL A 173 -2.85 6.46 -2.29
C VAL A 173 -3.83 6.51 -3.45
N SER A 174 -3.57 5.70 -4.48
CA SER A 174 -4.48 5.55 -5.61
C SER A 174 -5.64 4.60 -5.24
N VAL A 175 -6.86 5.04 -5.52
CA VAL A 175 -8.10 4.27 -5.34
C VAL A 175 -8.66 3.94 -6.72
N ALA A 176 -8.72 2.64 -7.05
CA ALA A 176 -9.27 2.16 -8.32
C ALA A 176 -10.76 1.86 -8.19
N ILE A 177 -11.55 2.33 -9.16
CA ILE A 177 -13.01 2.12 -9.28
C ILE A 177 -13.26 1.47 -10.64
N GLU A 178 -13.93 0.30 -10.67
CA GLU A 178 -14.06 -0.55 -11.88
C GLU A 178 -15.49 -0.99 -12.24
#